data_AF-A0A952D0W7-F1
#
_entry.id   AF-A0A952D0W7-F1
#
_cell.length_a   1.000
_cell.length_b   1.000
_cell.length_c   1.000
_cell.angle_alpha   90.00
_cell.angle_beta   90.00
_cell.angle_gamma   90.00
#
_symmetry.space_group_name_H-M   'P 1'
#
loop_
_entity.id
_entity.type
_entity.pdbx_description
1 polymer ?
#
loop_
_entity_poly.entity_id
_entity_poly.type
_entity_poly.pdbx_seq_one_letter_code
_entity_poly.pdbx_strand_id
1 'polypeptide(L)' 'HLARLRLQRMKGELVDRARATALVFRLAREERDSWLNWPARVAALIAADLGVEAHSIQRLIETHVRGHLAELAEIRAEFR' A
#
# COMPACT_ATOMS: atom_id res chain seq x y z
N HIS A 1 16.84 17.76 31.31
CA HIS A 1 16.47 16.89 30.17
C HIS A 1 14.95 16.81 29.95
N LEU A 2 14.15 16.44 30.97
CA LEU A 2 12.68 16.31 30.87
C LEU A 2 11.91 17.61 30.51
N ALA A 3 12.37 18.77 30.97
CA ALA A 3 11.74 20.07 30.65
C ALA A 3 11.82 20.42 29.15
N ARG A 4 12.93 20.05 28.48
CA ARG A 4 13.11 20.25 27.05
C ARG A 4 12.18 19.34 26.24
N LEU A 5 12.05 18.07 26.62
CA LEU A 5 11.12 17.12 25.98
C LEU A 5 9.65 17.54 26.13
N ARG A 6 9.25 18.05 27.30
CA ARG A 6 7.88 18.60 27.48
C ARG A 6 7.62 19.79 26.57
N LEU A 7 8.57 20.72 26.45
CA LEU A 7 8.44 21.87 25.56
C LEU A 7 8.32 21.44 24.08
N GLN A 8 9.14 20.50 23.63
CA GLN A 8 9.08 19.95 22.26
C GLN A 8 7.75 19.24 21.98
N ARG A 9 7.22 18.47 22.95
CA ARG A 9 5.89 17.86 22.84
C ARG A 9 4.78 18.90 22.67
N MET A 10 4.82 19.97 23.48
CA MET A 10 3.82 21.05 23.42
C MET A 10 3.89 21.85 22.11
N LYS A 11 5.07 21.93 21.50
CA LYS A 11 5.28 22.54 20.18
C LYS A 11 4.91 21.63 18.99
N GLY A 12 4.49 20.38 19.26
CA GLY A 12 4.17 19.41 18.20
C GLY A 12 5.40 18.82 17.50
N GLU A 13 6.61 19.04 18.04
CA GLU A 13 7.88 18.62 17.44
C GLU A 13 8.21 17.13 17.72
N LEU A 14 7.42 16.45 18.57
CA LEU A 14 7.60 15.03 18.88
C LEU A 14 6.48 14.20 18.25
N VAL A 15 6.88 13.23 17.42
CA VAL A 15 5.99 12.23 16.85
C VAL A 15 6.02 10.98 17.72
N ASP A 16 4.83 10.46 18.05
CA ASP A 16 4.71 9.16 18.69
C ASP A 16 5.07 8.06 17.68
N ARG A 17 6.18 7.35 17.95
CA ARG A 17 6.69 6.30 17.07
C ARG A 17 5.66 5.20 16.82
N ALA A 18 4.98 4.73 17.86
CA ALA A 18 4.00 3.64 17.72
C ALA A 18 2.82 4.08 16.83
N ARG A 19 2.35 5.32 17.00
CA ARG A 19 1.29 5.90 16.17
C ARG A 19 1.74 6.09 14.71
N ALA A 20 2.96 6.58 14.49
CA ALA A 20 3.51 6.75 13.15
C ALA A 20 3.67 5.41 12.43
N THR A 21 4.25 4.41 13.10
CA THR A 21 4.37 3.04 12.58
C THR A 21 3.00 2.46 12.22
N ALA A 22 2.02 2.58 13.12
CA ALA A 22 0.66 2.09 12.87
C ALA A 22 -0.02 2.79 11.68
N LEU A 23 0.22 4.09 11.47
CA LEU A 23 -0.28 4.82 10.32
C LEU A 23 0.34 4.31 9.01
N VAL A 24 1.67 4.13 8.97
CA VAL A 24 2.37 3.61 7.79
C VAL A 24 1.86 2.22 7.41
N PHE A 25 1.72 1.31 8.38
CA PHE A 25 1.18 -0.03 8.10
C PHE A 25 -0.26 -0.01 7.61
N ARG A 26 -1.08 0.94 8.08
CA ARG A 26 -2.45 1.10 7.62
C ARG A 26 -2.47 1.56 6.16
N LEU A 27 -1.73 2.61 5.84
CA LEU A 27 -1.62 3.14 4.47
C LEU A 27 -1.08 2.08 3.50
N ALA A 28 -0.05 1.34 3.89
CA ALA A 28 0.49 0.26 3.06
C ALA A 28 -0.54 -0.85 2.80
N ARG A 29 -1.38 -1.18 3.80
CA ARG A 29 -2.47 -2.15 3.63
C ARG A 29 -3.57 -1.62 2.70
N GLU A 30 -3.99 -0.37 2.90
CA GLU A 30 -5.00 0.29 2.06
C GLU A 30 -4.54 0.34 0.59
N GLU A 31 -3.26 0.66 0.37
CA GLU A 31 -2.64 0.64 -0.97
C GLU A 31 -2.67 -0.76 -1.57
N ARG A 32 -2.19 -1.78 -0.84
CA ARG A 32 -2.21 -3.18 -1.29
C ARG A 32 -3.62 -3.63 -1.66
N ASP A 33 -4.60 -3.34 -0.81
CA ASP A 33 -5.99 -3.75 -1.02
C ASP A 33 -6.60 -3.00 -2.24
N SER A 34 -6.19 -1.76 -2.49
CA SER A 34 -6.57 -1.01 -3.69
C SER A 34 -6.04 -1.66 -4.98
N TRP A 35 -4.78 -2.10 -4.97
CA TRP A 35 -4.18 -2.86 -6.07
C TRP A 35 -4.84 -4.22 -6.29
N LEU A 36 -5.20 -4.95 -5.23
CA LEU A 36 -5.87 -6.24 -5.38
C LEU A 36 -7.29 -6.13 -5.97
N ASN A 37 -7.97 -5.00 -5.74
CA ASN A 37 -9.31 -4.76 -6.28
C ASN A 37 -9.31 -4.10 -7.68
N TRP A 38 -8.17 -3.57 -8.14
CA TRP A 38 -8.07 -2.86 -9.41
C TRP A 38 -8.27 -3.75 -10.66
N PRO A 39 -7.72 -4.98 -10.75
CA PRO A 39 -7.89 -5.85 -11.92
C PRO A 39 -9.35 -6.05 -12.32
N ALA A 40 -10.23 -6.33 -11.36
CA ALA A 40 -11.66 -6.52 -11.60
C ALA A 40 -12.34 -5.27 -12.17
N ARG A 41 -11.84 -4.06 -11.88
CA ARG A 41 -12.40 -2.80 -12.40
C ARG A 41 -11.96 -2.52 -13.83
N VAL A 42 -10.73 -2.86 -14.20
CA VAL A 42 -10.15 -2.47 -15.50
C VAL A 42 -10.18 -3.56 -16.56
N ALA A 43 -10.31 -4.82 -16.16
CA ALA A 43 -10.21 -5.96 -17.09
C ALA A 43 -11.23 -5.88 -18.23
N ALA A 44 -12.48 -5.48 -17.94
CA ALA A 44 -13.51 -5.34 -18.95
C ALA A 44 -13.20 -4.23 -19.98
N LEU A 45 -12.61 -3.11 -19.54
CA LEU A 45 -12.22 -2.01 -20.42
C LEU A 45 -11.09 -2.43 -21.35
N ILE A 46 -10.03 -3.01 -20.79
CA ILE A 46 -8.87 -3.50 -21.56
C ILE A 46 -9.30 -4.60 -22.54
N ALA A 47 -10.16 -5.51 -22.11
CA ALA A 47 -10.67 -6.58 -22.95
C ALA A 47 -11.51 -6.06 -24.12
N ALA A 48 -12.33 -5.04 -23.89
CA ALA A 48 -13.10 -4.38 -24.95
C ALA A 48 -12.17 -3.69 -25.97
N ASP A 49 -11.15 -2.96 -25.50
CA ASP A 49 -10.18 -2.28 -26.36
C ASP A 49 -9.37 -3.24 -27.24
N LEU A 50 -9.06 -4.43 -26.72
CA LEU A 50 -8.27 -5.45 -27.40
C LEU A 50 -9.11 -6.51 -28.14
N GLY A 51 -10.44 -6.50 -27.98
CA GLY A 51 -11.34 -7.49 -28.60
C GLY A 51 -11.16 -8.91 -28.05
N VAL A 52 -10.81 -9.06 -26.77
CA VAL A 52 -10.54 -10.35 -26.11
C VAL A 52 -11.49 -10.63 -24.94
N GLU A 53 -11.38 -11.80 -24.32
CA GLU A 53 -12.24 -12.22 -23.20
C GLU A 53 -11.79 -11.58 -21.87
N ALA A 54 -12.74 -10.97 -21.14
CA ALA A 54 -12.46 -10.13 -19.97
C ALA A 54 -11.93 -10.89 -18.75
N HIS A 55 -12.46 -12.09 -18.48
CA HIS A 55 -11.99 -12.92 -17.37
C HIS A 55 -10.53 -13.35 -17.57
N SER A 56 -10.13 -13.64 -18.81
CA SER A 56 -8.75 -13.97 -19.18
C SER A 56 -7.80 -12.80 -18.90
N ILE A 57 -8.20 -11.58 -19.26
CA ILE A 57 -7.46 -10.35 -18.91
C ILE A 57 -7.41 -10.14 -17.40
N GLN A 58 -8.52 -10.32 -16.70
CA GLN A 58 -8.56 -10.16 -15.24
C GLN A 58 -7.56 -11.10 -14.55
N ARG A 59 -7.56 -12.40 -14.88
CA ARG A 59 -6.64 -13.36 -14.27
C ARG A 59 -5.18 -13.05 -14.57
N LEU A 60 -4.88 -12.60 -15.78
CA LEU A 60 -3.52 -12.20 -16.17
C LEU A 60 -3.03 -11.03 -15.31
N ILE A 61 -3.83 -9.97 -15.21
CA ILE A 61 -3.48 -8.78 -14.41
C ILE A 61 -3.37 -9.15 -12.93
N GLU A 62 -4.32 -9.93 -12.38
CA GLU A 62 -4.27 -10.40 -10.99
C GLU A 62 -2.98 -11.16 -10.68
N THR A 63 -2.51 -12.00 -11.60
CA THR A 63 -1.28 -12.77 -11.43
C THR A 63 -0.07 -11.85 -11.33
N HIS A 64 0.06 -10.90 -12.26
CA HIS A 64 1.18 -9.95 -12.26
C HIS A 64 1.13 -8.98 -11.07
N VAL A 65 -0.05 -8.46 -10.70
CA VAL A 65 -0.21 -7.59 -9.53
C VAL A 65 0.16 -8.32 -8.26
N ARG A 66 -0.28 -9.57 -8.08
CA ARG A 66 0.09 -10.37 -6.90
C ARG A 66 1.58 -10.67 -6.85
N GLY A 67 2.20 -10.98 -7.98
CA GLY A 67 3.65 -11.16 -8.08
C GLY A 67 4.41 -9.91 -7.65
N HIS A 68 4.03 -8.75 -8.22
CA HIS A 68 4.65 -7.47 -7.88
C HIS A 68 4.49 -7.09 -6.39
N LEU A 69 3.28 -7.28 -5.82
CA LEU A 69 3.05 -7.04 -4.40
C LEU A 69 3.85 -7.99 -3.50
N ALA A 70 4.12 -9.21 -3.94
CA ALA A 70 4.96 -10.16 -3.21
C ALA A 70 6.43 -9.72 -3.22
N GLU A 71 6.96 -9.29 -4.36
CA GLU A 71 8.32 -8.73 -4.49
C GLU A 71 8.50 -7.50 -3.57
N LEU A 72 7.53 -6.59 -3.54
CA LEU A 72 7.55 -5.43 -2.64
C LEU A 72 7.55 -5.84 -1.16
N ALA A 73 6.88 -6.94 -0.80
CA ALA A 73 6.82 -7.42 0.57
C ALA A 73 8.13 -8.04 1.06
N GLU A 74 9.05 -8.43 0.15
CA GLU A 74 10.38 -8.92 0.52
C GLU A 74 11.28 -7.78 1.05
N ILE A 75 10.95 -6.52 0.75
CA ILE A 75 11.68 -5.35 1.23
C ILE A 75 11.40 -5.15 2.73
N ARG A 76 12.36 -5.53 3.57
CA ARG A 76 12.29 -5.25 5.01
C ARG A 76 12.56 -3.77 5.29
N ALA A 77 11.51 -3.04 5.66
CA ALA A 77 11.65 -1.70 6.21
C ALA A 77 12.17 -1.77 7.66
N GLU A 78 13.44 -1.43 7.86
CA GLU A 78 13.99 -1.22 9.20
C GLU A 78 13.72 0.21 9.67
N PHE A 79 12.65 0.40 10.44
CA PHE A 79 12.43 1.65 11.14
C PHE A 79 13.34 1.70 12.37
N ARG A 80 14.51 2.34 12.28
CA ARG A 80 15.39 2.62 13.44
C ARG A 80 14.83 3.76 14.29
#